data_AF-A0A0V8QEC3-F1
#
_entry.id   AF-A0A0V8QEC3-F1
#
_cell.length_a   1.000
_cell.length_b   1.000
_cell.length_c   1.000
_cell.angle_alpha   90.00
_cell.angle_beta   90.00
_cell.angle_gamma   90.00
#
_symmetry.space_group_name_H-M   'P 1'
#
loop_
_entity.id
_entity.type
_entity.pdbx_description
1 polymer ?
#
loop_
_entity_poly.entity_id
_entity_poly.type
_entity_poly.pdbx_seq_one_letter_code
_entity_poly.pdbx_strand_id
1 'polypeptide(L)'
;MEKYTVEEYKELVELGIKYKELKEHKRLLVLPCPLETMVYQVVPQENGKGKKVMPCLFTLELLDEYGKTVFGTEPEAIVASVS
;
A
#
# COMPACT_ATOMS: atom_id res chain seq x y z
N MET A 1 9.34 -20.90 15.91
CA MET A 1 10.06 -19.62 15.75
C MET A 1 10.74 -19.67 14.40
N GLU A 2 10.07 -19.17 13.37
CA GLU A 2 10.71 -18.97 12.07
C GLU A 2 11.81 -17.92 12.27
N LYS A 3 13.04 -18.28 11.89
CA LYS A 3 14.19 -17.39 11.95
C LYS A 3 14.19 -16.58 10.66
N TYR A 4 13.89 -15.29 10.77
CA TYR A 4 14.07 -14.34 9.69
C TYR A 4 15.49 -14.44 9.13
N THR A 5 15.61 -14.38 7.82
CA THR A 5 16.87 -14.16 7.11
C THR A 5 17.41 -12.76 7.43
N VAL A 6 18.69 -12.54 7.13
CA VAL A 6 19.34 -11.24 7.38
C VAL A 6 18.70 -10.14 6.51
N GLU A 7 18.28 -10.47 5.29
CA GLU A 7 17.54 -9.57 4.41
C GLU A 7 16.17 -9.19 4.97
N GLU A 8 15.34 -10.17 5.35
CA GLU A 8 14.02 -9.91 5.95
C GLU A 8 14.12 -9.07 7.22
N TYR A 9 15.15 -9.30 8.04
CA TYR A 9 15.38 -8.49 9.23
C TYR A 9 15.73 -7.03 8.90
N LYS A 10 16.51 -6.78 7.84
CA LYS A 10 16.83 -5.41 7.40
C LYS A 10 15.59 -4.68 6.89
N GLU A 11 14.77 -5.34 6.08
CA GLU A 11 13.51 -4.78 5.59
C GLU A 11 12.58 -4.40 6.74
N LEU A 12 12.44 -5.27 7.75
CA LEU A 12 11.65 -4.99 8.95
C LEU A 12 12.19 -3.80 9.76
N VAL A 13 13.51 -3.66 9.87
CA VAL A 13 14.15 -2.52 10.56
C VAL A 13 13.90 -1.22 9.80
N GLU A 14 14.04 -1.20 8.48
CA GLU A 14 13.77 -0.03 7.64
C GLU A 14 12.29 0.39 7.71
N LEU A 15 11.37 -0.57 7.63
CA LEU A 15 9.94 -0.35 7.83
C LEU A 15 9.64 0.24 9.22
N GLY A 16 10.32 -0.25 10.25
CA GLY A 16 10.20 0.24 11.63
C GLY A 16 10.69 1.68 11.80
N ILE A 17 11.82 2.04 11.18
CA ILE A 17 12.37 3.42 11.18
C ILE A 17 11.38 4.36 10.48
N LYS A 18 10.93 3.99 9.29
CA LYS A 18 9.97 4.77 8.50
C LYS A 18 8.65 4.99 9.24
N TYR A 19 8.14 3.97 9.91
CA TYR A 19 6.95 4.08 10.76
C TYR A 19 7.14 5.11 11.88
N LYS A 20 8.30 5.10 12.54
CA LYS A 20 8.63 6.04 13.61
C LYS A 20 8.69 7.48 13.08
N GLU A 21 9.33 7.70 11.94
CA GLU A 21 9.42 9.01 11.29
C GLU A 21 8.03 9.55 10.89
N LEU A 22 7.21 8.74 10.23
CA LEU A 22 5.84 9.11 9.86
C LEU A 22 4.99 9.49 11.09
N LYS A 23 5.24 8.83 12.23
CA LYS A 23 4.57 9.09 13.51
C LYS A 23 5.01 10.41 14.12
N GLU A 24 6.32 10.66 14.17
CA GLU A 24 6.91 11.90 14.70
C GLU A 24 6.50 13.12 13.89
N HIS A 25 6.43 13.00 12.56
CA HIS A 25 6.01 14.08 11.67
C HIS A 25 4.49 14.30 11.63
N LYS A 26 3.69 13.58 12.44
CA LYS A 26 2.21 13.56 12.39
C LYS A 26 1.65 13.31 10.97
N ARG A 27 2.45 12.67 10.10
CA ARG A 27 2.04 12.26 8.75
C ARG A 27 1.34 10.91 8.74
N LEU A 28 1.45 10.16 9.84
CA LEU A 28 0.50 9.15 10.30
C LEU A 28 -0.85 9.78 10.71
N LEU A 29 -1.34 10.75 9.93
CA LEU A 29 -2.73 11.19 9.99
C LEU A 29 -3.56 9.97 9.60
N VAL A 30 -4.08 9.27 10.62
CA VAL A 30 -5.02 8.16 10.58
C VAL A 30 -4.87 7.32 9.32
N LEU A 31 -4.10 6.22 9.41
CA LEU A 31 -4.14 5.21 8.35
C LEU A 31 -5.61 4.96 7.99
N PRO A 32 -6.00 5.06 6.71
CA PRO A 32 -7.40 4.92 6.33
C PRO A 32 -7.98 3.57 6.75
N CYS A 33 -7.11 2.57 6.89
CA CYS A 33 -7.41 1.25 7.43
C CYS A 33 -6.18 0.63 8.12
N PRO A 34 -6.35 -0.43 8.93
CA PRO A 34 -5.23 -1.20 9.48
C PRO A 34 -4.31 -1.79 8.41
N LEU A 35 -3.04 -2.01 8.75
CA LEU A 35 -2.13 -2.81 7.91
C LEU A 35 -2.69 -4.21 7.69
N GLU A 36 -2.36 -4.80 6.55
CA GLU A 36 -2.87 -6.10 6.10
C GLU A 36 -4.39 -6.15 5.87
N THR A 37 -5.07 -5.00 5.86
CA THR A 37 -6.47 -4.93 5.40
C THR A 37 -6.52 -5.17 3.90
N MET A 38 -7.48 -5.99 3.44
CA MET A 38 -7.72 -6.17 2.01
C MET A 38 -8.26 -4.86 1.41
N VAL A 39 -7.56 -4.34 0.41
CA VAL A 39 -7.93 -3.14 -0.35
C VAL A 39 -7.87 -3.43 -1.85
N TYR A 40 -8.39 -2.53 -2.68
CA TYR A 40 -8.37 -2.66 -4.13
C TYR A 40 -7.54 -1.53 -4.74
N GLN A 41 -6.59 -1.90 -5.59
CA GLN A 41 -5.71 -0.98 -6.33
C GLN A 41 -6.00 -0.98 -7.82
N VAL A 42 -5.79 0.16 -8.47
CA VAL A 42 -5.91 0.31 -9.92
C VAL A 42 -4.52 0.30 -10.55
N VAL A 43 -4.22 -0.74 -11.33
CA VAL A 43 -2.92 -0.93 -11.99
C VAL A 43 -3.06 -0.86 -13.51
N PRO A 44 -2.05 -0.36 -14.24
CA PRO A 44 -2.04 -0.42 -15.71
C PRO A 44 -2.00 -1.88 -16.18
N GLN A 45 -2.73 -2.21 -17.24
CA GLN A 45 -2.62 -3.54 -17.87
C GLN A 45 -1.30 -3.69 -18.61
N GLU A 46 -0.71 -4.88 -18.59
CA GLU A 46 0.58 -5.21 -19.26
C GLU A 46 0.58 -4.87 -20.76
N ASN A 47 -0.60 -4.85 -21.39
CA ASN A 47 -0.76 -4.58 -22.82
C ASN A 47 -0.77 -3.07 -23.15
N GLY A 48 -0.60 -2.20 -22.16
CA GLY A 48 -0.58 -0.74 -22.31
C GLY A 48 -1.93 -0.11 -22.68
N LYS A 49 -2.99 -0.91 -22.79
CA LYS A 49 -4.35 -0.46 -23.13
C LYS A 49 -5.31 -0.81 -22.00
N GLY A 50 -5.49 0.11 -21.06
CA GLY A 50 -6.49 0.00 -20.00
C GLY A 50 -5.91 -0.14 -18.59
N LYS A 51 -6.80 -0.06 -17.61
CA LYS A 51 -6.52 -0.23 -16.18
C LYS A 51 -7.23 -1.49 -15.69
N LYS A 52 -6.67 -2.17 -14.70
CA LYS A 52 -7.27 -3.32 -14.01
C LYS A 52 -7.37 -3.03 -12.53
N VAL A 53 -8.47 -3.42 -11.92
CA VAL A 53 -8.62 -3.43 -10.46
C VAL A 53 -8.10 -4.76 -9.92
N MET A 54 -7.22 -4.70 -8.91
CA MET A 54 -6.66 -5.89 -8.26
C MET A 54 -6.76 -5.76 -6.74
N PRO A 55 -7.16 -6.83 -6.03
CA PRO A 55 -7.08 -6.86 -4.58
C PRO A 55 -5.60 -6.91 -4.15
N CYS A 56 -5.25 -6.17 -3.10
CA CYS A 56 -3.95 -6.24 -2.43
C CYS A 56 -4.11 -5.99 -0.93
N LEU A 57 -3.10 -6.38 -0.15
CA LEU A 57 -3.06 -6.07 1.27
C LEU A 57 -2.53 -4.66 1.47
N PHE A 58 -3.10 -3.91 2.40
CA PHE A 58 -2.63 -2.58 2.76
C PHE A 58 -1.28 -2.66 3.49
N THR A 59 -0.22 -2.13 2.89
CA THR A 59 1.15 -2.15 3.42
C THR A 59 1.72 -0.74 3.56
N LEU A 60 2.85 -0.61 4.25
CA LEU A 60 3.58 0.66 4.37
C LEU A 60 4.22 1.13 3.05
N GLU A 61 4.35 0.25 2.06
CA GLU A 61 4.84 0.59 0.72
C GLU A 61 3.74 1.30 -0.08
N LEU A 62 2.50 0.79 0.00
CA LEU A 62 1.33 1.42 -0.59
C LEU A 62 1.07 2.84 -0.04
N LEU A 63 1.53 3.13 1.17
CA LEU A 63 1.50 4.49 1.73
C LEU A 63 2.40 5.48 0.98
N ASP A 64 3.53 5.05 0.42
CA ASP A 64 4.40 5.92 -0.37
C ASP A 64 3.81 6.21 -1.75
N GLU A 65 3.01 5.27 -2.25
CA GLU A 65 2.23 5.43 -3.48
C GLU A 65 0.89 6.16 -3.26
N TYR A 66 0.51 6.38 -2.00
CA TYR A 66 -0.75 7.00 -1.62
C TYR A 66 -0.84 8.41 -2.20
N GLY A 67 -1.82 8.62 -3.07
CA GLY A 67 -2.01 9.86 -3.84
C GLY A 67 -1.58 9.78 -5.31
N LYS A 68 -0.84 8.74 -5.72
CA LYS A 68 -0.56 8.42 -7.13
C LYS A 68 -1.39 7.25 -7.64
N THR A 69 -1.68 6.29 -6.77
CA THR A 69 -2.49 5.12 -7.07
C THR A 69 -3.78 5.22 -6.24
N VAL A 70 -4.93 4.92 -6.85
CA VAL A 70 -6.21 4.91 -6.12
C VAL A 70 -6.30 3.60 -5.35
N PHE A 71 -6.26 3.70 -4.03
CA PHE A 71 -6.49 2.61 -3.10
C PHE A 71 -7.80 2.87 -2.36
N GLY A 72 -8.72 1.92 -2.40
CA GLY A 72 -10.03 2.07 -1.77
C GLY A 72 -10.82 0.78 -1.73
N THR A 73 -12.11 0.93 -1.47
CA THR A 73 -13.09 -0.13 -1.65
C THR A 73 -13.18 -0.55 -3.13
N GLU A 74 -13.66 -1.76 -3.38
CA GLU A 74 -13.86 -2.25 -4.76
C GLU A 74 -14.67 -1.28 -5.64
N PRO A 75 -15.80 -0.69 -5.18
CA PRO A 75 -16.53 0.30 -5.96
C PRO A 75 -15.71 1.54 -6.32
N GLU A 76 -14.93 2.08 -5.38
CA GLU A 76 -14.09 3.27 -5.59
C GLU A 76 -13.00 2.99 -6.63
N ALA A 77 -12.38 1.81 -6.55
CA ALA A 77 -11.36 1.38 -7.52
C ALA A 77 -11.96 1.16 -8.92
N ILE A 78 -13.17 0.60 -9.02
CA ILE A 78 -13.88 0.44 -10.30
C ILE A 78 -14.13 1.80 -10.96
N VAL A 79 -14.64 2.79 -10.23
CA VAL A 79 -14.89 4.14 -10.75
C VAL A 79 -13.59 4.81 -11.23
N ALA A 80 -12.50 4.66 -10.47
CA ALA A 80 -11.20 5.21 -10.85
C ALA A 80 -10.56 4.50 -12.07
N SER A 81 -10.93 3.24 -12.33
CA SER A 81 -10.41 2.47 -13.47
C SER A 81 -11.02 2.86 -14.82
N VAL A 82 -12.23 3.43 -14.81
CA VAL A 82 -12.97 3.83 -16.04
C VAL A 82 -12.81 5.31 -16.41
N SER A 83 -12.17 6.09 -15.54
CA SER A 83 -11.84 7.51 -15.75
C SER A 83 -10.47 7.69 -16.40
#